data_AF-A0A6P7GDT5-F1
#
_entry.id   AF-A0A6P7GDT5-F1
#
_cell.length_a   1.000
_cell.length_b   1.000
_cell.length_c   1.000
_cell.angle_alpha   90.00
_cell.angle_beta   90.00
_cell.angle_gamma   90.00
#
_symmetry.space_group_name_H-M   'P 1'
#
loop_
_entity.id
_entity.type
_entity.pdbx_description
1 polymer ?
#
loop_
_entity_poly.entity_id
_entity_poly.type
_entity_poly.pdbx_seq_one_letter_code
_entity_poly.pdbx_strand_id
1 'polypeptide(L)'
;MVFGGGGTTTRWLKGPEDCQCTDIHYRSLTGEGNFNWRFIYPFDYLVAEQKIVISRKESLFSWDETECKIPARLELQVWDADHFSADDFLGAITIDLNRFPRGAKSSKLCTLDMLKSDGSVPMVNIFKQKRVKGWWPFFVKKDNEEMELTGKVEAEFHLLSKDEAEKAPAGFGRNEPDPLEKP
;
A
#
# COMPACT_ATOMS: atom_id res chain seq x y z
N MET A 1 -3.73 7.22 -9.55
CA MET A 1 -4.95 6.72 -8.86
C MET A 1 -6.15 7.40 -9.49
N VAL A 2 -7.39 6.93 -9.30
CA VAL A 2 -8.54 7.54 -9.98
C VAL A 2 -9.64 7.80 -8.93
N PHE A 3 -9.87 9.08 -8.56
CA PHE A 3 -10.94 9.54 -7.67
C PHE A 3 -11.54 10.89 -8.07
N GLY A 4 -12.85 11.05 -7.82
CA GLY A 4 -13.73 12.20 -8.10
C GLY A 4 -13.49 13.50 -7.33
N GLY A 5 -12.57 13.54 -6.37
CA GLY A 5 -12.42 14.61 -5.37
C GLY A 5 -10.97 14.81 -4.93
N GLY A 6 -10.75 15.62 -3.89
CA GLY A 6 -9.41 15.81 -3.35
C GLY A 6 -9.15 14.88 -2.19
N GLY A 7 -8.16 14.01 -2.27
CA GLY A 7 -7.98 12.95 -1.26
C GLY A 7 -6.54 12.78 -0.77
N THR A 8 -6.41 12.09 0.36
CA THR A 8 -5.13 11.59 0.88
C THR A 8 -5.07 10.07 0.74
N THR A 9 -3.90 9.55 0.39
CA THR A 9 -3.63 8.11 0.42
C THR A 9 -2.80 7.79 1.64
N THR A 10 -3.32 6.90 2.48
CA THR A 10 -2.69 6.46 3.72
C THR A 10 -2.27 4.99 3.59
N ARG A 11 -1.06 4.65 4.03
CA ARG A 11 -0.51 3.29 3.91
C ARG A 11 0.29 2.87 5.13
N TRP A 12 0.23 1.60 5.49
CA TRP A 12 1.03 1.01 6.56
C TRP A 12 1.29 -0.48 6.33
N LEU A 13 2.35 -1.01 6.94
CA LEU A 13 2.77 -2.42 6.79
C LEU A 13 2.85 -3.14 8.14
N LYS A 14 3.39 -2.48 9.17
CA LYS A 14 3.55 -3.05 10.51
C LYS A 14 2.41 -2.67 11.46
N GLY A 15 1.68 -1.61 11.14
CA GLY A 15 0.50 -1.16 11.88
C GLY A 15 0.35 0.36 11.79
N PRO A 16 -0.64 0.95 12.47
CA PRO A 16 -0.86 2.41 12.43
C PRO A 16 0.36 3.24 12.83
N GLU A 17 1.30 2.68 13.59
CA GLU A 17 2.56 3.33 13.97
C GLU A 17 3.54 3.59 12.81
N ASP A 18 3.48 2.82 11.72
CA ASP A 18 4.30 3.02 10.52
C ASP A 18 3.53 3.66 9.37
N CYS A 19 2.39 4.28 9.70
CA CYS A 19 1.53 5.01 8.78
C CYS A 19 2.28 6.13 8.06
N GLN A 20 2.18 6.10 6.72
CA GLN A 20 2.68 7.14 5.83
C GLN A 20 1.51 7.66 4.98
N CYS A 21 1.42 8.97 4.84
CA CYS A 21 0.39 9.63 4.03
C CYS A 21 1.00 10.43 2.87
N THR A 22 0.23 10.61 1.81
CA THR A 22 0.54 11.56 0.75
C THR A 22 0.09 12.97 1.10
N ASP A 23 0.55 13.97 0.35
CA ASP A 23 -0.06 15.30 0.36
C ASP A 23 -1.56 15.23 0.01
N ILE A 24 -2.31 16.27 0.39
CA ILE A 24 -3.71 16.46 0.02
C ILE A 24 -3.78 17.06 -1.40
N HIS A 25 -4.58 16.45 -2.29
CA HIS A 25 -4.70 16.92 -3.68
C HIS A 25 -6.06 17.53 -3.98
N TYR A 26 -6.22 18.83 -3.79
CA TYR A 26 -7.40 19.54 -4.27
C TYR A 26 -7.35 19.67 -5.81
N ARG A 27 -8.41 19.26 -6.51
CA ARG A 27 -8.70 19.42 -7.97
C ARG A 27 -8.49 18.17 -8.85
N SER A 28 -9.22 17.11 -8.56
CA SER A 28 -9.57 16.13 -9.60
C SER A 28 -10.84 16.61 -10.35
N LEU A 29 -10.68 17.32 -11.46
CA LEU A 29 -11.83 17.79 -12.27
C LEU A 29 -12.45 16.67 -13.12
N THR A 30 -11.71 15.59 -13.36
CA THR A 30 -12.09 14.46 -14.23
C THR A 30 -12.37 13.18 -13.46
N GLY A 31 -12.18 13.19 -12.15
CA GLY A 31 -12.17 11.98 -11.34
C GLY A 31 -10.88 11.16 -11.42
N GLU A 32 -9.79 11.72 -11.96
CA GLU A 32 -8.46 11.10 -11.99
C GLU A 32 -7.47 11.87 -11.09
N GLY A 33 -6.84 11.17 -10.14
CA GLY A 33 -5.83 11.72 -9.24
C GLY A 33 -4.45 11.11 -9.51
N ASN A 34 -3.56 11.84 -10.16
CA ASN A 34 -2.20 11.34 -10.42
C ASN A 34 -1.29 11.64 -9.22
N PHE A 35 -0.78 10.57 -8.61
CA PHE A 35 0.12 10.64 -7.46
C PHE A 35 1.41 9.91 -7.83
N ASN A 36 2.50 10.65 -8.03
CA ASN A 36 3.85 10.08 -7.96
C ASN A 36 4.32 10.23 -6.51
N TRP A 37 4.29 9.12 -5.76
CA TRP A 37 4.67 9.08 -4.36
C TRP A 37 5.36 7.77 -4.00
N ARG A 38 6.45 7.86 -3.24
CA ARG A 38 7.20 6.72 -2.74
C ARG A 38 6.93 6.49 -1.26
N PHE A 39 6.61 5.24 -0.92
CA PHE A 39 6.51 4.77 0.45
C PHE A 39 7.65 3.80 0.72
N ILE A 40 8.32 3.94 1.86
CA ILE A 40 9.48 3.11 2.22
C ILE A 40 9.21 2.46 3.57
N TYR A 41 9.21 1.12 3.61
CA TYR A 41 8.96 0.36 4.82
C TYR A 41 10.16 -0.56 5.09
N PRO A 42 11.03 -0.23 6.06
CA PRO A 42 12.04 -1.16 6.55
C PRO A 42 11.39 -2.17 7.51
N PHE A 43 11.66 -3.46 7.29
CA PHE A 43 11.15 -4.55 8.12
C PHE A 43 12.05 -5.79 8.05
N ASP A 44 12.01 -6.60 9.10
CA ASP A 44 12.66 -7.92 9.13
C ASP A 44 11.65 -9.00 8.76
N TYR A 45 12.08 -9.99 7.96
CA TYR A 45 11.19 -11.04 7.46
C TYR A 45 11.72 -12.44 7.77
N LEU A 46 10.91 -13.23 8.45
CA LEU A 46 11.19 -14.61 8.77
C LEU A 46 10.64 -15.53 7.68
N VAL A 47 11.52 -15.99 6.78
CA VAL A 47 11.17 -16.82 5.62
C VAL A 47 10.48 -18.13 6.01
N ALA A 48 10.88 -18.74 7.13
CA ALA A 48 10.33 -20.01 7.59
C ALA A 48 8.84 -19.91 7.96
N GLU A 49 8.41 -18.78 8.52
CA GLU A 49 7.02 -18.55 8.95
C GLU A 49 6.25 -17.62 8.01
N GLN A 50 6.92 -17.02 7.02
CA GLN A 50 6.36 -16.03 6.11
C GLN A 50 5.78 -14.80 6.82
N LYS A 51 6.43 -14.37 7.91
CA LYS A 51 5.98 -13.28 8.79
C LYS A 51 7.01 -12.16 8.90
N ILE A 52 6.53 -10.95 9.11
CA ILE A 52 7.36 -9.82 9.52
C ILE A 52 7.63 -9.93 11.02
N VAL A 53 8.87 -9.68 11.42
CA VAL A 53 9.30 -9.61 12.82
C VAL A 53 9.36 -8.15 13.23
N ILE A 54 8.79 -7.85 14.39
CA ILE A 54 8.84 -6.52 15.01
C ILE A 54 9.38 -6.70 16.42
N SER A 55 10.47 -6.02 16.74
CA SER A 55 10.91 -5.86 18.13
C SER A 55 10.24 -4.62 18.73
N ARG A 56 9.53 -4.80 19.85
CA ARG A 56 8.97 -3.70 20.65
C ARG A 56 9.61 -3.67 22.02
N LYS A 57 10.01 -2.49 22.47
CA LYS A 57 10.29 -2.20 23.89
C LYS A 57 9.02 -1.70 24.52
N GLU A 58 8.56 -2.34 25.60
CA GLU A 58 7.31 -1.94 26.27
C GLU A 58 7.42 -0.58 26.96
N SER A 59 8.64 -0.12 27.28
CA SER A 59 8.92 1.21 27.85
C SER A 59 10.36 1.64 27.57
N LEU A 60 10.63 2.95 27.58
CA LEU A 60 11.99 3.52 27.48
C LEU A 60 12.94 3.07 28.60
N PHE A 61 12.40 2.44 29.66
CA PHE A 61 13.12 1.94 30.81
C PHE A 61 13.07 0.40 30.97
N SER A 62 12.37 -0.31 30.08
CA SER A 62 12.35 -1.78 30.08
C SER A 62 13.51 -2.31 29.24
N TRP A 63 14.32 -3.21 29.82
CA TRP A 63 15.37 -3.94 29.10
C TRP A 63 14.80 -5.06 28.22
N ASP A 64 13.57 -5.50 28.50
CA ASP A 64 12.93 -6.59 27.81
C ASP A 64 12.42 -6.12 26.42
N GLU A 65 13.05 -6.64 25.37
CA GLU A 65 12.58 -6.53 24.00
C GLU A 65 11.65 -7.71 23.70
N THR A 66 10.38 -7.41 23.44
CA THR A 66 9.41 -8.43 23.02
C THR A 66 9.38 -8.47 21.50
N GLU A 67 9.74 -9.62 20.93
CA GLU A 67 9.56 -9.88 19.50
C GLU A 67 8.14 -10.36 19.21
N CYS A 68 7.43 -9.64 18.35
CA CYS A 68 6.15 -10.07 17.82
C CYS A 68 6.25 -10.37 16.31
N LYS A 69 5.45 -11.34 15.87
CA LYS A 69 5.40 -11.79 14.47
C LYS A 69 4.04 -11.48 13.89
N ILE A 70 4.01 -10.73 12.80
CA ILE A 70 2.78 -10.31 12.12
C ILE A 70 2.77 -10.79 10.67
N PRO A 71 1.59 -10.94 10.04
CA PRO A 71 1.53 -11.21 8.61
C PRO A 71 2.06 -10.01 7.80
N ALA A 72 2.68 -10.27 6.66
CA ALA A 72 3.22 -9.24 5.78
C ALA A 72 2.10 -8.58 4.93
N ARG A 73 1.24 -7.77 5.56
CA ARG A 73 0.08 -7.13 4.91
C ARG A 73 0.29 -5.63 4.77
N LEU A 74 0.33 -5.17 3.53
CA LEU A 74 0.33 -3.75 3.22
C LEU A 74 -1.11 -3.27 3.07
N GLU A 75 -1.52 -2.35 3.93
CA GLU A 75 -2.81 -1.68 3.83
C GLU A 75 -2.66 -0.40 3.03
N LEU A 76 -3.55 -0.20 2.07
CA LEU A 76 -3.66 1.04 1.33
C LEU A 76 -5.09 1.54 1.46
N GLN A 77 -5.23 2.80 1.87
CA GLN A 77 -6.52 3.45 2.05
C GLN A 77 -6.54 4.80 1.39
N VAL A 78 -7.72 5.22 0.95
CA VAL A 78 -7.94 6.58 0.46
C VAL A 78 -9.11 7.20 1.18
N TRP A 79 -8.89 8.46 1.52
CA TRP A 79 -9.79 9.33 2.23
C TRP A 79 -10.03 10.57 1.38
N ASP A 80 -11.27 11.03 1.31
CA ASP A 80 -11.60 12.37 0.81
C ASP A 80 -11.12 13.38 1.84
N ALA A 81 -10.42 14.41 1.39
CA ALA A 81 -9.85 15.45 2.24
C ALA A 81 -10.73 16.69 2.11
N ASP A 82 -11.76 16.74 2.93
CA ASP A 82 -12.67 17.87 3.00
C ASP A 82 -12.14 18.95 3.94
N HIS A 83 -12.25 20.21 3.51
CA HIS A 83 -11.77 21.35 4.31
C HIS A 83 -12.71 21.71 5.49
N PHE A 84 -13.94 21.17 5.50
CA PHE A 84 -15.03 21.60 6.41
C PHE A 84 -15.83 20.45 7.04
N SER A 85 -15.60 19.19 6.68
CA SER A 85 -16.28 17.97 7.19
C SER A 85 -15.27 16.94 7.71
N ALA A 86 -15.75 15.86 8.33
CA ALA A 86 -14.91 14.69 8.60
C ALA A 86 -14.51 14.03 7.28
N ASP A 87 -13.26 13.58 7.18
CA ASP A 87 -12.73 12.90 5.97
C ASP A 87 -13.55 11.65 5.65
N ASP A 88 -14.12 11.57 4.43
CA ASP A 88 -14.93 10.44 4.00
C ASP A 88 -14.04 9.29 3.47
N PHE A 89 -14.27 8.07 3.95
CA PHE A 89 -13.55 6.90 3.46
C PHE A 89 -13.97 6.56 2.02
N LEU A 90 -13.02 6.67 1.08
CA LEU A 90 -13.27 6.41 -0.34
C LEU A 90 -12.99 4.96 -0.73
N GLY A 91 -12.11 4.26 -0.02
CA GLY A 91 -11.87 2.84 -0.25
C GLY A 91 -10.54 2.35 0.28
N ALA A 92 -10.39 1.02 0.30
CA ALA A 92 -9.15 0.36 0.69
C ALA A 92 -8.81 -0.82 -0.22
N ILE A 93 -7.55 -1.24 -0.13
CA ILE A 93 -7.09 -2.57 -0.52
C ILE A 93 -6.02 -3.05 0.45
N THR A 94 -6.19 -4.30 0.89
CA THR A 94 -5.18 -5.03 1.67
C THR A 94 -4.38 -5.94 0.75
N ILE A 95 -3.07 -5.80 0.73
CA ILE A 95 -2.16 -6.61 -0.09
C ILE A 95 -1.32 -7.49 0.83
N ASP A 96 -1.60 -8.79 0.85
CA ASP A 96 -0.72 -9.77 1.47
C ASP A 96 0.51 -9.99 0.58
N LEU A 97 1.67 -9.50 1.02
CA LEU A 97 2.93 -9.55 0.29
C LEU A 97 3.39 -10.99 -0.02
N ASN A 98 2.93 -11.97 0.75
CA ASN A 98 3.20 -13.39 0.46
C ASN A 98 2.32 -13.93 -0.66
N ARG A 99 1.14 -13.37 -0.88
CA ARG A 99 0.17 -13.86 -1.88
C ARG A 99 -0.89 -12.81 -2.20
N PHE A 100 -0.69 -12.06 -3.28
CA PHE A 100 -1.64 -11.07 -3.79
C PHE A 100 -1.92 -11.25 -5.28
N PRO A 101 -3.08 -10.84 -5.80
CA PRO A 101 -3.38 -10.99 -7.22
C PRO A 101 -2.43 -10.15 -8.06
N ARG A 102 -2.02 -10.68 -9.20
CA ARG A 102 -1.18 -9.96 -10.16
C ARG A 102 -1.94 -8.71 -10.64
N GLY A 103 -1.30 -7.56 -10.54
CA GLY A 103 -1.89 -6.29 -11.01
C GLY A 103 -2.20 -6.33 -12.52
N ALA A 104 -3.29 -5.66 -12.89
CA ALA A 104 -3.71 -5.55 -14.29
C ALA A 104 -2.72 -4.69 -15.08
N LYS A 105 -2.62 -4.94 -16.40
CA LYS A 105 -1.71 -4.19 -17.28
C LYS A 105 -2.19 -2.77 -17.58
N SER A 106 -3.45 -2.46 -17.32
CA SER A 106 -4.05 -1.15 -17.57
C SER A 106 -5.24 -0.93 -16.64
N SER A 107 -5.62 0.33 -16.41
CA SER A 107 -6.80 0.70 -15.62
C SER A 107 -8.10 0.07 -16.16
N LYS A 108 -8.22 -0.13 -17.47
CA LYS A 108 -9.40 -0.73 -18.12
C LYS A 108 -9.60 -2.20 -17.75
N LEU A 109 -8.51 -2.94 -17.56
CA LEU A 109 -8.53 -4.36 -17.19
C LEU A 109 -8.58 -4.59 -15.67
N CYS A 110 -8.49 -3.52 -14.89
CA CYS A 110 -8.53 -3.57 -13.44
C CYS A 110 -9.98 -3.65 -12.96
N THR A 111 -10.42 -4.84 -12.53
CA THR A 111 -11.78 -5.12 -12.04
C THR A 111 -11.75 -5.89 -10.72
N LEU A 112 -12.88 -5.96 -10.02
CA LEU A 112 -13.01 -6.74 -8.78
C LEU A 112 -12.86 -8.24 -8.99
N ASP A 113 -13.02 -8.75 -10.21
CA ASP A 113 -12.78 -10.16 -10.52
C ASP A 113 -11.35 -10.61 -10.20
N MET A 114 -10.40 -9.67 -10.20
CA MET A 114 -9.02 -9.92 -9.81
C MET A 114 -8.85 -10.23 -8.32
N LEU A 115 -9.85 -9.96 -7.49
CA LEU A 115 -9.80 -10.26 -6.05
C LEU A 115 -10.44 -11.62 -5.71
N LYS A 116 -10.91 -12.37 -6.73
CA LYS A 116 -11.50 -13.69 -6.53
C LYS A 116 -10.46 -14.67 -5.98
N SER A 117 -10.89 -15.44 -4.98
CA SER A 117 -10.08 -16.47 -4.30
C SER A 117 -10.32 -17.89 -4.84
N ASP A 118 -11.07 -18.03 -5.94
CA ASP A 118 -11.44 -19.30 -6.59
C ASP A 118 -10.28 -20.00 -7.33
N GLY A 119 -9.09 -19.39 -7.34
CA GLY A 119 -7.90 -19.90 -8.02
C GLY A 119 -7.83 -19.54 -9.51
N SER A 120 -8.81 -18.82 -10.05
CA SER A 120 -8.78 -18.34 -11.44
C SER A 120 -7.77 -17.20 -11.66
N VAL A 121 -7.43 -16.47 -10.59
CA VAL A 121 -6.56 -15.31 -10.65
C VAL A 121 -5.10 -15.70 -10.37
N PRO A 122 -4.14 -15.29 -11.24
CA PRO A 122 -2.72 -15.51 -10.97
C PRO A 122 -2.27 -14.71 -9.75
N MET A 123 -1.68 -15.40 -8.78
CA MET A 123 -1.17 -14.80 -7.54
C MET A 123 0.34 -14.59 -7.61
N VAL A 124 0.83 -13.59 -6.89
CA VAL A 124 2.23 -13.16 -6.83
C VAL A 124 2.69 -13.13 -5.38
N ASN A 125 3.97 -13.43 -5.17
CA ASN A 125 4.65 -13.32 -3.88
C ASN A 125 5.86 -12.41 -4.06
N ILE A 126 5.92 -11.29 -3.34
CA ILE A 126 6.99 -10.29 -3.51
C ILE A 126 8.36 -10.82 -3.07
N PHE A 127 8.40 -11.76 -2.11
CA PHE A 127 9.62 -12.38 -1.63
C PHE A 127 10.22 -13.37 -2.64
N LYS A 128 9.44 -13.82 -3.62
CA LYS A 128 9.92 -14.61 -4.78
C LYS A 128 10.17 -13.74 -6.00
N GLN A 129 9.33 -12.73 -6.22
CA GLN A 129 9.43 -11.78 -7.31
C GLN A 129 9.63 -10.38 -6.74
N LYS A 130 10.88 -9.95 -6.59
CA LYS A 130 11.27 -8.69 -5.93
C LYS A 130 10.64 -7.43 -6.53
N ARG A 131 10.18 -7.44 -7.78
CA ARG A 131 9.57 -6.27 -8.44
C ARG A 131 8.29 -6.61 -9.18
N VAL A 132 7.21 -5.89 -8.87
CA VAL A 132 5.87 -6.09 -9.44
C VAL A 132 5.22 -4.74 -9.67
N LYS A 133 4.82 -4.47 -10.91
CA LYS A 133 4.03 -3.28 -11.29
C LYS A 133 2.69 -3.69 -11.87
N GLY A 134 1.65 -2.94 -11.56
CA GLY A 134 0.33 -3.13 -12.18
C GLY A 134 -0.75 -2.26 -11.56
N TRP A 135 -1.98 -2.56 -11.95
CA TRP A 135 -3.18 -1.89 -11.47
C TRP A 135 -3.97 -2.76 -10.50
N TRP A 136 -4.42 -2.20 -9.40
CA TRP A 136 -5.27 -2.87 -8.41
C TRP A 136 -6.54 -2.06 -8.08
N PRO A 137 -7.67 -2.75 -7.86
CA PRO A 137 -8.94 -2.10 -7.53
C PRO A 137 -9.00 -1.71 -6.05
N PHE A 138 -9.47 -0.50 -5.78
CA PHE A 138 -9.92 -0.09 -4.46
C PHE A 138 -11.40 -0.40 -4.32
N PHE A 139 -11.79 -0.89 -3.14
CA PHE A 139 -13.17 -1.22 -2.90
C PHE A 139 -13.61 -0.82 -1.49
N VAL A 140 -14.92 -0.73 -1.34
CA VAL A 140 -15.61 -0.63 -0.04
C VAL A 140 -16.46 -1.89 0.10
N LYS A 141 -16.46 -2.47 1.29
CA LYS A 141 -17.36 -3.59 1.62
C LYS A 141 -18.66 -3.02 2.15
N LYS A 142 -19.78 -3.34 1.49
CA LYS A 142 -21.13 -2.99 1.93
C LYS A 142 -21.58 -3.90 3.08
N ASP A 143 -22.66 -3.51 3.75
CA ASP A 143 -23.25 -4.28 4.86
C ASP A 143 -23.66 -5.71 4.45
N ASN A 144 -23.99 -5.92 3.18
CA ASN A 144 -24.35 -7.22 2.60
C ASN A 144 -23.14 -8.05 2.14
N GLU A 145 -21.93 -7.66 2.54
CA GLU A 145 -20.65 -8.25 2.13
C GLU A 145 -20.25 -8.11 0.66
N GLU A 146 -21.06 -7.41 -0.16
CA GLU A 146 -20.69 -7.11 -1.53
C GLU A 146 -19.58 -6.06 -1.58
N MET A 147 -18.63 -6.27 -2.50
CA MET A 147 -17.56 -5.31 -2.77
C MET A 147 -18.01 -4.34 -3.85
N GLU A 148 -17.94 -3.04 -3.58
CA GLU A 148 -18.14 -1.99 -4.58
C GLU A 148 -16.79 -1.40 -4.98
N LEU A 149 -16.53 -1.31 -6.29
CA LEU A 149 -15.32 -0.72 -6.83
C LEU A 149 -15.41 0.79 -6.72
N THR A 150 -14.54 1.39 -5.90
CA THR A 150 -14.55 2.84 -5.66
C THR A 150 -13.37 3.57 -6.29
N GLY A 151 -12.32 2.85 -6.67
CA GLY A 151 -11.16 3.45 -7.30
C GLY A 151 -10.20 2.43 -7.89
N LYS A 152 -9.13 2.93 -8.50
CA LYS A 152 -8.05 2.11 -9.07
C LYS A 152 -6.71 2.77 -8.78
N VAL A 153 -5.71 1.96 -8.43
CA VAL A 153 -4.34 2.43 -8.23
C VAL A 153 -3.41 1.74 -9.21
N GLU A 154 -2.49 2.51 -9.77
CA GLU A 154 -1.26 1.94 -10.31
C GLU A 154 -0.22 1.97 -9.20
N ALA A 155 0.39 0.83 -8.91
CA ALA A 155 1.45 0.72 -7.94
C ALA A 155 2.62 -0.08 -8.49
N GLU A 156 3.81 0.19 -7.97
CA GLU A 156 4.97 -0.66 -8.14
C GLU A 156 5.50 -1.04 -6.77
N PHE A 157 5.61 -2.34 -6.53
CA PHE A 157 6.23 -2.91 -5.35
C PHE A 157 7.65 -3.32 -5.69
N HIS A 158 8.60 -2.88 -4.88
CA HIS A 158 10.00 -3.23 -5.02
C HIS A 158 10.57 -3.64 -3.66
N LEU A 159 10.95 -4.91 -3.53
CA LEU A 159 11.62 -5.46 -2.37
C LEU A 159 13.13 -5.44 -2.59
N LEU A 160 13.82 -4.73 -1.72
CA LEU A 160 15.27 -4.65 -1.69
C LEU A 160 15.79 -5.30 -0.41
N SER A 161 16.93 -5.97 -0.50
CA SER A 161 17.74 -6.29 0.67
C SER A 161 18.36 -5.01 1.23
N LYS A 162 18.80 -5.08 2.49
CA LYS A 162 19.45 -3.96 3.16
C LYS A 162 20.65 -3.41 2.38
N ASP A 163 21.53 -4.29 1.89
CA ASP A 163 22.70 -3.91 1.10
C ASP A 163 22.33 -3.24 -0.24
N GLU A 164 21.29 -3.74 -0.93
CA GLU A 164 20.78 -3.11 -2.15
C GLU A 164 20.21 -1.70 -1.88
N ALA A 165 19.47 -1.54 -0.78
CA ALA A 165 18.88 -0.25 -0.39
C ALA A 165 19.93 0.77 0.07
N GLU A 166 21.02 0.33 0.68
CA GLU A 166 22.14 1.20 1.07
C GLU A 166 22.95 1.70 -0.15
N LYS A 167 23.06 0.87 -1.20
CA LYS A 167 23.75 1.24 -2.45
C LYS A 167 22.93 2.18 -3.35
N ALA A 168 21.61 2.10 -3.28
CA ALA A 168 20.69 2.92 -4.04
C ALA A 168 19.63 3.52 -3.10
N PRO A 169 20.01 4.52 -2.28
CA PRO A 169 19.10 5.10 -1.32
C PRO A 169 17.99 5.85 -2.04
N ALA A 170 16.79 5.80 -1.46
CA ALA A 170 15.60 6.47 -1.95
C ALA A 170 15.00 7.36 -0.85
N GLY A 171 14.53 8.55 -1.22
CA GLY A 171 13.81 9.46 -0.33
C GLY A 171 12.33 9.11 -0.20
N PHE A 172 11.71 9.55 0.90
CA PHE A 172 10.28 9.43 1.11
C PHE A 172 9.50 10.37 0.20
N GLY A 173 8.32 9.93 -0.26
CA GLY A 173 7.43 10.73 -1.11
C GLY A 173 8.08 11.07 -2.44
N ARG A 174 8.44 12.34 -2.61
CA ARG A 174 9.13 12.87 -3.81
C ARG A 174 10.52 13.41 -3.50
N ASN A 175 10.97 13.26 -2.26
CA ASN A 175 12.23 13.84 -1.80
C ASN A 175 13.41 13.04 -2.32
N GLU A 176 14.57 13.69 -2.35
CA GLU A 176 15.85 13.02 -2.54
C GLU A 176 16.15 12.04 -1.40
N PRO A 177 17.00 11.03 -1.62
CA PRO A 177 17.66 10.66 -2.89
C PRO A 177 16.72 9.97 -3.91
N ASP A 178 17.06 10.02 -5.20
CA ASP A 178 16.24 9.50 -6.31
C ASP A 178 14.79 10.08 -6.33
N PRO A 179 14.63 11.40 -6.53
CA PRO A 179 13.34 12.06 -6.43
C PRO A 179 12.38 11.62 -7.53
N LEU A 180 11.10 11.47 -7.19
CA LEU A 180 10.06 11.18 -8.17
C LEU A 180 9.62 12.45 -8.91
N GLU A 181 9.34 12.33 -10.21
CA GLU A 181 8.78 13.41 -11.02
C GLU A 181 7.43 13.88 -10.46
N LYS A 182 7.19 15.19 -10.53
CA LYS A 182 5.87 15.73 -10.20
C LYS A 182 4.83 15.20 -11.23
N PRO A 183 3.64 14.80 -10.76
CA PRO A 183 2.57 14.29 -11.64
C PRO A 183 2.01 15.37 -12.57
#